data_AF-A0A527WN29-F1
#
_entry.id   AF-A0A527WN29-F1
#
_cell.length_a   1.000
_cell.length_b   1.000
_cell.length_c   1.000
_cell.angle_alpha   90.00
_cell.angle_beta   90.00
_cell.angle_gamma   90.00
#
_symmetry.space_group_name_H-M   'P 1'
#
loop_
_entity.id
_entity.type
_entity.pdbx_description
1 polymer ?
#
loop_
_entity_poly.entity_id
_entity_poly.type
_entity_poly.pdbx_seq_one_letter_code
_entity_poly.pdbx_strand_id
1 'polypeptide(L)' 'MNWIAIGAIADIPPRGARCVATPQGKIAVFRTADDQV' A
#
# COMPACT_ATOMS: atom_id res chain seq x y z
N MET A 1 1.77 -19.54 -0.24
CA MET A 1 2.23 -18.28 -0.84
C MET A 1 1.11 -17.78 -1.75
N ASN A 2 0.21 -16.93 -1.25
CA ASN A 2 -0.88 -16.37 -2.04
C ASN A 2 -0.82 -14.86 -1.95
N TRP A 3 -0.42 -14.19 -3.04
CA TRP A 3 -0.35 -12.75 -3.12
C TRP A 3 -1.69 -12.19 -3.56
N ILE A 4 -2.10 -11.06 -2.99
CA ILE A 4 -3.36 -10.40 -3.30
C ILE A 4 -3.04 -9.01 -3.83
N ALA A 5 -3.60 -8.65 -4.98
CA ALA A 5 -3.47 -7.31 -5.53
C ALA A 5 -4.32 -6.33 -4.71
N ILE A 6 -3.71 -5.22 -4.25
CA ILE A 6 -4.36 -4.22 -3.39
C ILE A 6 -4.52 -2.84 -4.06
N GLY A 7 -3.91 -2.64 -5.24
CA GLY A 7 -3.97 -1.39 -6.01
C GLY A 7 -2.68 -1.13 -6.79
N ALA A 8 -2.61 0.04 -7.42
CA ALA A 8 -1.41 0.52 -8.10
C ALA A 8 -0.58 1.42 -7.17
N ILE A 9 0.73 1.52 -7.39
CA ILE A 9 1.60 2.42 -6.62
C ILE A 9 1.17 3.89 -6.74
N ALA A 10 0.59 4.27 -7.88
CA ALA A 10 0.04 5.61 -8.12
C ALA A 10 -1.13 5.98 -7.20
N ASP A 11 -1.78 4.99 -6.56
CA ASP A 11 -2.83 5.23 -5.56
C ASP A 11 -2.27 5.76 -4.24
N ILE A 12 -0.95 5.68 -4.04
CA ILE A 12 -0.24 6.22 -2.86
C ILE A 12 0.58 7.43 -3.33
N PRO A 13 0.31 8.65 -2.83
CA PRO A 13 1.13 9.82 -3.13
C PRO A 13 2.60 9.60 -2.74
N PRO A 14 3.59 10.20 -3.43
CA PRO A 14 5.00 10.15 -3.01
C PRO A 14 5.19 10.67 -1.58
N ARG A 15 5.93 9.92 -0.75
CA ARG A 15 6.05 10.18 0.70
C ARG A 15 4.71 10.15 1.45
N GLY A 16 3.73 9.44 0.90
CA GLY A 16 2.39 9.26 1.44
C GLY A 16 2.14 7.84 1.93
N ALA A 17 0.94 7.61 2.44
CA ALA A 17 0.49 6.31 2.90
C ALA A 17 -0.96 6.05 2.50
N ARG A 18 -1.32 4.77 2.39
CA ARG A 18 -2.69 4.32 2.17
C ARG A 18 -3.02 3.18 3.12
N CYS A 19 -4.23 3.20 3.67
CA CYS A 19 -4.75 2.08 4.46
C CYS A 19 -5.48 1.09 3.55
N VAL A 20 -5.13 -0.19 3.68
CA VAL A 20 -5.79 -1.32 3.02
C VAL A 20 -6.57 -2.11 4.06
N ALA A 21 -7.87 -2.28 3.83
CA ALA A 21 -8.70 -3.13 4.68
C ALA A 21 -8.49 -4.59 4.30
N THR A 22 -8.17 -5.43 5.28
CA THR A 22 -8.07 -6.88 5.13
C THR A 22 -8.99 -7.56 6.15
N PRO A 23 -9.31 -8.85 5.98
CA PRO A 23 -10.08 -9.60 6.98
C PRO A 23 -9.45 -9.63 8.37
N GLN A 24 -8.13 -9.41 8.47
CA GLN A 24 -7.37 -9.45 9.73
C GLN A 24 -7.24 -8.05 10.37
N GLY A 25 -7.68 -7.00 9.68
CA GLY A 25 -7.55 -5.61 10.12
C GLY A 25 -7.08 -4.67 9.02
N LYS A 26 -6.80 -3.42 9.39
CA LYS A 26 -6.28 -2.42 8.45
C LYS A 26 -4.75 -2.44 8.47
N ILE A 27 -4.15 -2.46 7.28
CA ILE A 27 -2.70 -2.39 7.08
C ILE A 27 -2.38 -1.04 6.45
N ALA A 28 -1.36 -0.34 6.95
CA ALA A 28 -0.85 0.88 6.35
C ALA A 28 0.30 0.54 5.39
N VAL A 29 0.21 1.01 4.16
CA VAL A 29 1.22 0.86 3.11
C VAL A 29 1.82 2.24 2.85
N PHE A 30 3.14 2.35 2.88
CA PHE A 30 3.88 3.61 2.74
C PHE A 30 4.65 3.62 1.44
N ARG A 31 4.59 4.74 0.70
CA ARG A 31 5.41 4.95 -0.49
C ARG A 31 6.59 5.83 -0.13
N THR A 32 7.79 5.36 -0.42
CA THR A 32 9.03 6.12 -0.21
C THR A 32 9.16 7.27 -1.21
N ALA A 33 10.21 8.09 -1.08
CA ALA A 33 10.47 9.20 -2.02
C ALA A 33 11.00 8.73 -3.38
N ASP A 34 11.57 7.51 -3.42
CA ASP A 34 12.09 6.81 -4.59
C ASP A 34 11.09 5.78 -5.15
N ASP A 35 9.80 5.95 -4.85
CA ASP A 35 8.70 5.17 -5.39
C ASP A 35 8.80 3.65 -5.12
N GLN A 36 9.24 3.28 -3.92
CA GLN A 36 9.27 1.91 -3.42
C GLN A 36 8.17 1.67 -2.37
N VAL A 37 7.74 0.40 -2.24
CA VAL A 37 6.71 -0.11 -1.33
C VAL A 37 7.10 -1.48 -0.79
#